data_AF-A0A9D6SZ19-F1
#
_entry.id   AF-A0A9D6SZ19-F1
#
_cell.length_a   1.000
_cell.length_b   1.000
_cell.length_c   1.000
_cell.angle_alpha   90.00
_cell.angle_beta   90.00
_cell.angle_gamma   90.00
#
_symmetry.space_group_name_H-M   'P 1'
#
loop_
_entity.id
_entity.type
_entity.pdbx_description
1 polymer ?
#
loop_
_entity_poly.entity_id
_entity_poly.type
_entity_poly.pdbx_seq_one_letter_code
_entity_poly.pdbx_strand_id
1 'polypeptide(L)'
;MRKPRPWLILLLALAALALSGPAGAPRAEPALDDRVREIASGLRCPVCQNLSVGDSPSQMAQQMRAVIRERVVAGESREEIEAYFVSKYGEWILLSPRRRGLNLLLWLGPFAAAALGLLLAAYYVRRWTRRPAGTARRAPEPALLERVHAELADETAPRSPELLRDASPAQRELLRLYEALRELAFDHRAGKLSAEDYEAMRAEYEARAAAALLERDAEPQQARAGASGARRERRGASRPSRPGIVRWKPARTAGAAVLLLVFGVAVGFFLTRGLRPRGSSMDSLTGDFLTGTGPGGVSSTLSFSRNTVERNLAEGRAAFERGDYRRAIDHFKSMLEVDPSDPAALSYLGMILSRGGHAEAGLEAIDRALRTAPEHPLALWMKGLVLAEAKEDHAGAIQVWEALLRQPLTPSDADAVARLVTEARGKLAAPPGRISGTVSLAEGVRGEAPVAGTLFVIARRGAGAPVAVKRIVEPKFPVRFVLGPEDVMRQDARLAGGDLTLIARLKRDGRAGPAVPGDLEGAAPGPVAAGTTNARIALELVR
;
A
#
# COMPACT_ATOMS: atom_id res chain seq x y z
N MET A 1 36.62 -32.55 44.94
CA MET A 1 35.33 -31.87 44.73
C MET A 1 35.55 -30.63 43.86
N ARG A 2 35.13 -30.65 42.58
CA ARG A 2 35.28 -29.50 41.67
C ARG A 2 34.19 -28.47 41.97
N LYS A 3 34.59 -27.23 42.27
CA LYS A 3 33.66 -26.12 42.51
C LYS A 3 32.79 -25.89 41.25
N PRO A 4 31.46 -25.76 41.39
CA PRO A 4 30.60 -25.48 40.25
C PRO A 4 30.99 -24.14 39.62
N ARG A 5 31.00 -24.11 38.29
CA ARG A 5 31.41 -22.92 37.53
C ARG A 5 30.37 -21.79 37.75
N PRO A 6 30.79 -20.54 37.98
CA PRO A 6 29.91 -19.45 38.41
C PRO A 6 28.76 -19.14 37.43
N TRP A 7 28.92 -19.47 36.14
CA TRP A 7 27.87 -19.29 35.12
C TRP A 7 26.68 -20.26 35.29
N LEU A 8 26.88 -21.44 35.89
CA LEU A 8 25.79 -22.39 36.20
C LEU A 8 24.92 -21.88 37.36
N ILE A 9 25.51 -21.21 38.34
CA ILE A 9 24.80 -20.58 39.46
C ILE A 9 23.98 -19.39 38.95
N LEU A 10 24.55 -18.59 38.04
CA LEU A 10 23.86 -17.47 37.41
C LEU A 10 22.67 -17.93 36.54
N LEU A 11 22.83 -19.02 35.78
CA LEU A 11 21.74 -19.61 34.99
C LEU A 11 20.64 -20.20 35.88
N LEU A 12 20.98 -20.84 36.99
CA LEU A 12 20.01 -21.36 37.95
C LEU A 12 19.27 -20.23 38.69
N ALA A 13 19.96 -19.13 39.02
CA ALA A 13 19.36 -17.96 39.64
C ALA A 13 18.40 -17.23 38.68
N LEU A 14 18.78 -17.11 37.40
CA LEU A 14 17.90 -16.54 36.36
C LEU A 14 16.70 -17.46 36.06
N ALA A 15 16.88 -18.77 36.08
CA ALA A 15 15.77 -19.72 35.96
C ALA A 15 14.82 -19.64 37.16
N ALA A 16 15.34 -19.55 38.39
CA ALA A 16 14.52 -19.39 39.59
C ALA A 16 13.72 -18.08 39.59
N LEU A 17 14.33 -16.98 39.14
CA LEU A 17 13.66 -15.68 39.01
C LEU A 17 12.59 -15.67 37.91
N ALA A 18 12.76 -16.49 36.86
CA ALA A 18 11.77 -16.67 35.81
C ALA A 18 10.57 -17.57 36.24
N LEU A 19 10.73 -18.41 37.27
CA LEU A 19 9.66 -19.24 37.81
C LEU A 19 8.87 -18.57 38.94
N SER A 20 9.42 -17.55 39.60
CA SER A 20 8.71 -16.72 40.57
C SER A 20 7.90 -15.62 39.88
N GLY A 21 6.80 -16.00 39.23
CA GLY A 21 5.74 -15.06 38.84
C GLY A 21 5.02 -14.51 40.08
N PRO A 22 4.48 -13.28 40.04
CA PRO A 22 3.78 -12.71 41.17
C PRO A 22 2.63 -13.62 41.59
N ALA A 23 2.61 -14.02 42.86
CA ALA A 23 1.50 -14.76 43.46
C ALA A 23 0.22 -13.94 43.25
N GLY A 24 -0.71 -14.48 42.46
CA GLY A 24 -1.95 -13.81 42.11
C GLY A 24 -2.77 -13.53 43.36
N ALA A 25 -3.00 -12.25 43.64
CA ALA A 25 -4.05 -11.84 44.55
C ALA A 25 -5.40 -12.45 44.10
N PRO A 26 -6.32 -12.78 45.03
CA PRO A 26 -7.66 -13.23 44.66
C PRO A 26 -8.30 -12.14 43.79
N ARG A 27 -8.51 -12.45 42.51
CA ARG A 27 -9.21 -11.55 41.58
C ARG A 27 -10.62 -11.36 42.12
N ALA A 28 -10.97 -10.12 42.45
CA ALA A 28 -12.37 -9.72 42.51
C ALA A 28 -13.03 -10.17 41.20
N GLU A 29 -14.23 -10.76 41.27
CA GLU A 29 -14.96 -11.14 40.07
C GLU A 29 -15.04 -9.91 39.15
N PRO A 30 -14.53 -9.99 37.91
CA PRO A 30 -14.61 -8.87 36.98
C PRO A 30 -16.07 -8.47 36.83
N ALA A 31 -16.33 -7.17 36.77
CA ALA A 31 -17.69 -6.66 36.62
C ALA A 31 -18.35 -7.33 35.42
N LEU A 32 -19.67 -7.56 35.48
CA LEU A 32 -20.41 -8.23 34.41
C LEU A 32 -20.09 -7.64 33.03
N ASP A 33 -19.99 -6.30 32.95
CA ASP A 33 -19.66 -5.59 31.73
C ASP A 33 -18.23 -5.84 31.23
N ASP A 34 -17.26 -6.05 32.13
CA ASP A 34 -15.88 -6.42 31.76
C ASP A 34 -15.83 -7.81 31.12
N ARG A 35 -16.56 -8.78 31.71
CA ARG A 35 -16.66 -10.14 31.14
C ARG A 35 -17.33 -10.13 29.78
N VAL A 36 -18.41 -9.37 29.64
CA VAL A 36 -19.12 -9.21 28.34
C VAL A 36 -18.19 -8.59 27.30
N ARG A 37 -17.43 -7.56 27.68
CA ARG A 37 -16.47 -6.92 26.79
C ARG A 37 -15.34 -7.84 26.38
N GLU A 38 -14.76 -8.61 27.31
CA GLU A 38 -13.68 -9.54 27.01
C GLU A 38 -14.10 -10.57 25.94
N ILE A 39 -15.29 -11.14 26.09
CA ILE A 39 -15.84 -12.12 25.13
C ILE A 39 -16.16 -11.44 23.80
N ALA A 40 -16.79 -10.25 23.83
CA ALA A 40 -17.13 -9.50 22.63
C ALA A 40 -15.90 -9.09 21.81
N SER A 41 -14.79 -8.72 22.46
CA SER A 41 -13.53 -8.38 21.79
C SER A 41 -12.84 -9.60 21.15
N GLY A 42 -13.22 -10.83 21.52
CA GLY A 42 -12.77 -12.07 20.87
C GLY A 42 -13.55 -12.44 19.60
N LEU A 43 -14.70 -11.80 19.35
CA LEU A 43 -15.59 -12.06 18.23
C LEU A 43 -15.48 -10.96 17.16
N ARG A 44 -15.57 -11.33 15.89
CA ARG A 44 -15.57 -10.44 14.73
C ARG A 44 -16.99 -9.96 14.44
N CYS A 45 -17.15 -8.67 14.13
CA CYS A 45 -18.43 -8.16 13.65
C CYS A 45 -18.67 -8.59 12.18
N PRO A 46 -19.79 -9.26 11.84
CA PRO A 46 -20.00 -9.75 10.48
C PRO A 46 -20.22 -8.67 9.42
N VAL A 47 -20.77 -7.53 9.84
CA VAL A 47 -21.19 -6.44 8.95
C VAL A 47 -20.19 -5.28 8.94
N CYS A 48 -19.13 -5.38 9.74
CA CYS A 48 -18.16 -4.31 9.93
C CYS A 48 -16.83 -4.65 9.27
N GLN A 49 -16.18 -3.65 8.67
CA GLN A 49 -14.86 -3.84 8.11
C GLN A 49 -13.82 -3.92 9.24
N ASN A 50 -13.38 -5.14 9.55
CA ASN A 50 -12.20 -5.43 10.38
C ASN A 50 -12.27 -5.00 11.86
N LEU A 51 -13.46 -4.97 12.45
CA LEU A 51 -13.68 -4.66 13.88
C LEU A 51 -14.18 -5.86 14.68
N SER A 52 -13.84 -5.89 15.97
CA SER A 52 -14.43 -6.83 16.92
C SER A 52 -15.86 -6.44 17.28
N VAL A 53 -16.63 -7.38 17.82
CA VAL A 53 -17.96 -7.11 18.39
C VAL A 53 -17.82 -6.22 19.64
N GLY A 54 -16.69 -6.26 20.34
CA GLY A 54 -16.41 -5.37 21.47
C GLY A 54 -16.21 -3.91 21.06
N ASP A 55 -15.57 -3.67 19.91
CA ASP A 55 -15.16 -2.34 19.47
C ASP A 55 -16.11 -1.72 18.43
N SER A 56 -16.93 -2.54 17.77
CA SER A 56 -17.82 -2.08 16.71
C SER A 56 -19.05 -1.36 17.26
N PRO A 57 -19.40 -0.19 16.70
CA PRO A 57 -20.61 0.53 17.09
C PRO A 57 -21.88 0.07 16.36
N SER A 58 -21.77 -0.82 15.36
CA SER A 58 -22.90 -1.25 14.53
C SER A 58 -24.08 -1.84 15.33
N GLN A 59 -25.30 -1.72 14.79
CA GLN A 59 -26.50 -2.32 15.37
C GLN A 59 -26.33 -3.84 15.58
N MET A 60 -25.68 -4.54 14.64
CA MET A 60 -25.38 -5.96 14.77
C MET A 60 -24.46 -6.24 15.97
N ALA A 61 -23.40 -5.46 16.15
CA ALA A 61 -22.51 -5.62 17.30
C ALA A 61 -23.21 -5.35 18.63
N GLN A 62 -24.14 -4.36 18.68
CA GLN A 62 -24.97 -4.10 19.84
C GLN A 62 -25.87 -5.29 20.18
N GLN A 63 -26.52 -5.89 19.18
CA GLN A 63 -27.35 -7.10 19.35
C GLN A 63 -26.51 -8.29 19.85
N MET A 64 -25.32 -8.50 19.27
CA MET A 64 -24.43 -9.57 19.71
C MET A 64 -23.96 -9.38 21.15
N ARG A 65 -23.62 -8.15 21.57
CA ARG A 65 -23.28 -7.84 22.98
C ARG A 65 -24.43 -8.10 23.94
N ALA A 66 -25.68 -7.82 23.53
CA ALA A 66 -26.85 -8.12 24.34
C ALA A 66 -27.00 -9.64 24.57
N VAL A 67 -26.81 -10.46 23.53
CA VAL A 67 -26.83 -11.92 23.64
C VAL A 67 -25.68 -12.46 24.48
N ILE A 68 -24.47 -11.88 24.35
CA ILE A 68 -23.33 -12.24 25.21
C ILE A 68 -23.67 -11.94 26.67
N ARG A 69 -24.22 -10.76 26.98
CA ARG A 69 -24.62 -10.39 28.34
C ARG A 69 -25.64 -11.36 28.93
N GLU A 70 -26.67 -11.71 28.16
CA GLU A 70 -27.68 -12.69 28.59
C GLU A 70 -27.05 -14.05 28.95
N ARG A 71 -26.14 -14.55 28.13
CA ARG A 71 -25.45 -15.83 28.36
C ARG A 71 -24.46 -15.80 29.51
N VAL A 72 -23.75 -14.68 29.69
CA VAL A 72 -22.87 -14.48 30.85
C VAL A 72 -23.67 -14.47 32.15
N VAL A 73 -24.84 -13.81 32.16
CA VAL A 73 -25.78 -13.83 33.30
C VAL A 73 -26.35 -15.23 33.54
N ALA A 74 -26.56 -16.02 32.47
CA ALA A 74 -26.95 -17.42 32.56
C ALA A 74 -25.85 -18.36 33.10
N GLY A 75 -24.65 -17.84 33.38
CA GLY A 75 -23.53 -18.60 33.94
C GLY A 75 -22.74 -19.42 32.91
N GLU A 76 -22.94 -19.18 31.61
CA GLU A 76 -22.19 -19.87 30.55
C GLU A 76 -20.70 -19.45 30.56
N SER A 77 -19.83 -20.40 30.22
CA SER A 77 -18.39 -20.17 30.05
C SER A 77 -18.09 -19.46 28.73
N ARG A 78 -16.89 -18.86 28.64
CA ARG A 78 -16.43 -18.17 27.42
C ARG A 78 -16.44 -19.10 26.20
N GLU A 79 -15.97 -20.33 26.37
CA GLU A 79 -15.88 -21.32 25.30
C GLU A 79 -17.27 -21.74 24.79
N GLU A 80 -18.26 -21.83 25.68
CA GLU A 80 -19.66 -22.12 25.33
C GLU A 80 -20.30 -20.97 24.57
N ILE A 81 -20.06 -19.73 25.01
CA ILE A 81 -20.56 -18.52 24.32
C ILE A 81 -19.91 -18.40 22.94
N GLU A 82 -18.59 -18.58 22.84
CA GLU A 82 -17.89 -18.62 21.55
C GLU A 82 -18.41 -19.74 20.66
N ALA A 83 -18.66 -20.95 21.21
CA ALA A 83 -19.23 -22.06 20.46
C ALA A 83 -20.64 -21.77 19.95
N TYR A 84 -21.47 -21.05 20.72
CA TYR A 84 -22.78 -20.58 20.28
C TYR A 84 -22.65 -19.69 19.03
N PHE A 85 -21.76 -18.69 19.05
CA PHE A 85 -21.55 -17.83 17.87
C PHE A 85 -20.92 -18.58 16.69
N VAL A 86 -19.99 -19.50 16.95
CA VAL A 86 -19.41 -20.38 15.91
C VAL A 86 -20.47 -21.27 15.27
N SER A 87 -21.45 -21.77 16.04
CA SER A 87 -22.55 -22.59 15.49
C SER A 87 -23.45 -21.83 14.52
N LYS A 88 -23.57 -20.51 14.70
CA LYS A 88 -24.43 -19.64 13.88
C LYS A 88 -23.69 -19.03 12.69
N TYR A 89 -22.44 -18.60 12.91
CA TYR A 89 -21.68 -17.83 11.94
C TYR A 89 -20.48 -18.59 11.35
N GLY A 90 -20.05 -19.70 11.96
CA GLY A 90 -18.84 -20.44 11.58
C GLY A 90 -17.58 -19.94 12.30
N GLU A 91 -16.45 -20.62 12.10
CA GLU A 91 -15.20 -20.35 12.85
C GLU A 91 -14.57 -18.97 12.52
N TRP A 92 -14.92 -18.38 11.37
CA TRP A 92 -14.44 -17.06 10.94
C TRP A 92 -14.87 -15.92 11.86
N ILE A 93 -15.90 -16.16 12.68
CA ILE A 93 -16.39 -15.21 13.69
C ILE A 93 -15.36 -15.02 14.82
N LEU A 94 -14.44 -15.97 15.03
CA LEU A 94 -13.37 -15.81 16.00
C LEU A 94 -12.26 -14.95 15.40
N LEU A 95 -11.82 -13.92 16.13
CA LEU A 95 -10.68 -13.09 15.73
C LEU A 95 -9.37 -13.88 15.76
N SER A 96 -9.26 -14.85 16.67
CA SER A 96 -8.14 -15.79 16.71
C SER A 96 -8.61 -17.20 16.32
N PRO A 97 -8.00 -17.83 15.29
CA PRO A 97 -8.33 -19.21 14.93
C PRO A 97 -7.97 -20.16 16.07
N ARG A 98 -8.80 -21.20 16.31
CA ARG A 98 -8.56 -22.16 17.39
C ARG A 98 -7.24 -22.88 17.19
N ARG A 99 -6.47 -23.11 18.26
CA ARG A 99 -5.17 -23.83 18.21
C ARG A 99 -5.33 -25.35 18.11
N ARG A 100 -6.15 -25.83 17.17
CA ARG A 100 -6.39 -27.25 16.92
C ARG A 100 -6.45 -27.51 15.41
N GLY A 101 -6.13 -28.73 14.98
CA GLY A 101 -6.16 -29.12 13.57
C GLY A 101 -5.18 -28.33 12.69
N LEU A 102 -5.63 -27.94 11.50
CA LEU A 102 -4.81 -27.23 10.49
C LEU A 102 -4.31 -25.85 10.95
N ASN A 103 -5.03 -25.19 11.84
CA ASN A 103 -4.65 -23.87 12.35
C ASN A 103 -3.29 -23.88 13.08
N LEU A 104 -2.83 -25.02 13.60
CA LEU A 104 -1.50 -25.17 14.22
C LEU A 104 -0.35 -24.80 13.26
N LEU A 105 -0.53 -24.98 11.95
CA LEU A 105 0.48 -24.61 10.95
C LEU A 105 0.74 -23.10 10.93
N LEU A 106 -0.29 -22.27 11.18
CA LEU A 106 -0.13 -20.82 11.24
C LEU A 106 0.73 -20.39 12.45
N TRP A 107 0.58 -21.09 13.58
CA TRP A 107 1.30 -20.79 14.81
C TRP A 107 2.73 -21.35 14.81
N LEU A 108 2.95 -22.55 14.27
CA LEU A 108 4.25 -23.22 14.25
C LEU A 108 5.08 -22.93 13.00
N GLY A 109 4.45 -22.51 11.91
CA GLY A 109 5.07 -22.27 10.61
C GLY A 109 6.28 -21.31 10.64
N PRO A 110 6.17 -20.12 11.26
CA PRO A 110 7.30 -19.19 11.36
C PRO A 110 8.53 -19.79 12.04
N PHE A 111 8.32 -20.58 13.10
CA PHE A 111 9.40 -21.24 13.84
C PHE A 111 10.03 -22.37 13.02
N ALA A 112 9.22 -23.17 12.33
CA ALA A 112 9.70 -24.22 11.44
C ALA A 112 10.53 -23.66 10.27
N ALA A 113 10.07 -22.56 9.66
CA ALA A 113 10.78 -21.89 8.57
C ALA A 113 12.12 -21.30 9.06
N ALA A 114 12.15 -20.68 10.24
CA ALA A 114 13.37 -20.16 10.84
C ALA A 114 14.40 -21.28 11.13
N ALA A 115 13.94 -22.41 11.68
CA ALA A 115 14.79 -23.58 11.91
C ALA A 115 15.36 -24.13 10.60
N LEU A 116 14.54 -24.26 9.56
CA LEU A 116 14.99 -24.71 8.24
C LEU A 116 16.02 -23.75 7.62
N GLY A 117 15.79 -22.43 7.74
CA GLY A 117 16.73 -21.41 7.28
C GLY A 117 18.09 -21.50 7.97
N LEU A 118 18.11 -21.69 9.29
CA LEU A 118 19.33 -21.89 10.07
C LEU A 118 20.07 -23.18 9.66
N LEU A 119 19.34 -24.28 9.45
CA LEU A 119 19.93 -25.54 8.99
C LEU A 119 20.56 -25.42 7.61
N LEU A 120 19.89 -24.75 6.68
CA LEU A 120 20.42 -24.49 5.33
C LEU A 120 21.64 -23.57 5.37
N ALA A 121 21.59 -22.49 6.16
CA ALA A 121 22.73 -21.60 6.33
C ALA A 121 23.95 -22.36 6.89
N ALA A 122 23.75 -23.17 7.93
CA ALA A 122 24.82 -24.00 8.50
C ALA A 122 25.39 -25.00 7.48
N TYR A 123 24.52 -25.62 6.67
CA TYR A 123 24.93 -26.53 5.58
C TYR A 123 25.81 -25.81 4.55
N TYR A 124 25.39 -24.64 4.05
CA TYR A 124 26.13 -23.89 3.05
C TYR A 124 27.45 -23.33 3.58
N VAL A 125 27.45 -22.80 4.82
CA VAL A 125 28.68 -22.34 5.48
C VAL A 125 29.67 -23.49 5.61
N ARG A 126 29.23 -24.67 6.06
CA ARG A 126 30.08 -25.85 6.20
C ARG A 126 30.63 -26.36 4.86
N ARG A 127 29.86 -26.21 3.78
CA ARG A 127 30.30 -26.56 2.42
C ARG A 127 31.33 -25.56 1.89
N TRP A 128 31.23 -24.29 2.25
CA TRP A 128 32.14 -23.23 1.76
C TRP A 128 33.43 -23.10 2.55
N THR A 129 33.40 -23.39 3.86
CA THR A 129 34.60 -23.38 4.71
C THR A 129 35.49 -24.60 4.49
N ARG A 130 34.95 -25.67 3.90
CA ARG A 130 35.74 -26.78 3.36
C ARG A 130 36.40 -26.33 2.06
N ARG A 131 37.55 -25.65 2.14
CA ARG A 131 38.45 -25.50 0.98
C ARG A 131 38.84 -26.90 0.50
N PRO A 132 38.77 -27.20 -0.81
CA PRO A 132 39.47 -28.36 -1.33
C PRO A 132 40.97 -28.11 -1.11
N ALA A 133 41.58 -28.84 -0.19
CA ALA A 133 43.03 -28.88 -0.04
C ALA A 133 43.60 -29.53 -1.32
N GLY A 134 43.98 -28.72 -2.29
CA GLY A 134 44.45 -29.23 -3.58
C GLY A 134 44.77 -28.12 -4.57
N THR A 135 45.97 -27.54 -4.44
CA THR A 135 47.02 -27.42 -5.47
C THR A 135 48.11 -26.50 -4.92
N ALA A 136 49.06 -27.04 -4.15
CA ALA A 136 50.38 -26.43 -4.05
C ALA A 136 51.00 -26.52 -5.46
N ARG A 137 51.05 -25.39 -6.19
CA ARG A 137 51.83 -25.30 -7.43
C ARG A 137 53.30 -25.42 -7.07
N ARG A 138 54.03 -26.29 -7.78
CA ARG A 138 55.49 -26.46 -7.67
C ARG A 138 56.18 -25.09 -7.66
N ALA A 139 57.15 -24.92 -6.76
CA ALA A 139 58.05 -23.79 -6.80
C ALA A 139 58.74 -23.72 -8.19
N PRO A 140 58.88 -22.53 -8.80
CA PRO A 140 59.55 -22.36 -10.08
C PRO A 140 61.03 -22.76 -9.98
N GLU A 141 61.61 -23.19 -11.11
CA GLU A 141 63.01 -23.62 -11.20
C GLU A 141 63.96 -22.44 -10.89
N PRO A 142 65.02 -22.63 -10.07
CA PRO A 142 65.84 -21.52 -9.56
C PRO A 142 66.51 -20.68 -10.66
N ALA A 143 66.93 -21.31 -11.77
CA ALA A 143 67.52 -20.61 -12.91
C ALA A 143 66.53 -19.64 -13.60
N LEU A 144 65.23 -19.94 -13.55
CA LEU A 144 64.20 -19.11 -14.14
C LEU A 144 63.87 -17.90 -13.26
N LEU A 145 63.89 -18.10 -11.93
CA LEU A 145 63.78 -17.00 -10.96
C LEU A 145 64.96 -16.03 -11.05
N GLU A 146 66.18 -16.55 -11.22
CA GLU A 146 67.37 -15.71 -11.39
C GLU A 146 67.27 -14.82 -12.63
N ARG A 147 66.73 -15.34 -13.74
CA ARG A 147 66.43 -14.54 -14.95
C ARG A 147 65.37 -13.47 -14.69
N VAL A 148 64.31 -13.80 -13.96
CA VAL A 148 63.28 -12.83 -13.56
C VAL A 148 63.92 -11.70 -12.73
N HIS A 149 64.77 -12.03 -11.76
CA HIS A 149 65.48 -11.02 -10.95
C HIS A 149 66.45 -10.17 -11.78
N ALA A 150 67.17 -10.78 -12.73
CA ALA A 150 68.07 -10.06 -13.63
C ALA A 150 67.31 -9.07 -14.54
N GLU A 151 66.19 -9.48 -15.15
CA GLU A 151 65.35 -8.58 -15.97
C GLU A 151 64.66 -7.49 -15.11
N LEU A 152 64.31 -7.79 -13.86
CA LEU A 152 63.78 -6.81 -12.91
C LEU A 152 64.81 -5.74 -12.51
N ALA A 153 66.09 -6.13 -12.40
CA ALA A 153 67.20 -5.26 -12.02
C ALA A 153 67.75 -4.41 -13.17
N ASP A 154 67.49 -4.79 -14.42
CA ASP A 154 67.91 -4.00 -15.59
C ASP A 154 67.11 -2.69 -15.67
N GLU A 155 67.80 -1.58 -15.42
CA GLU A 155 67.24 -0.24 -15.49
C GLU A 155 67.03 0.25 -16.94
N THR A 156 67.68 -0.37 -17.93
CA THR A 156 67.59 0.05 -19.33
C THR A 156 66.45 -0.62 -20.12
N ALA A 157 65.78 -1.60 -19.51
CA ALA A 157 64.63 -2.28 -20.09
C ALA A 157 63.47 -1.29 -20.38
N PRO A 158 62.80 -1.37 -21.55
CA PRO A 158 61.79 -0.40 -21.96
C PRO A 158 60.63 -0.32 -20.96
N ARG A 159 60.43 0.88 -20.37
CA ARG A 159 59.54 1.13 -19.22
C ARG A 159 58.16 1.68 -19.59
N SER A 160 57.91 1.99 -20.86
CA SER A 160 56.70 2.72 -21.29
C SER A 160 55.66 1.80 -21.94
N PRO A 161 54.37 1.96 -21.59
CA PRO A 161 53.29 1.18 -22.19
C PRO A 161 53.04 1.43 -23.69
N GLU A 162 53.69 2.42 -24.29
CA GLU A 162 53.46 2.79 -25.69
C GLU A 162 54.07 1.81 -26.70
N LEU A 163 55.01 0.95 -26.26
CA LEU A 163 55.48 -0.21 -27.03
C LEU A 163 54.55 -1.45 -26.90
N LEU A 164 53.44 -1.39 -26.15
CA LEU A 164 52.51 -2.53 -25.99
C LEU A 164 51.55 -2.76 -27.17
N ARG A 165 51.52 -1.91 -28.21
CA ARG A 165 50.55 -2.10 -29.32
C ARG A 165 50.77 -3.42 -30.05
N ASP A 166 52.02 -3.85 -30.18
CA ASP A 166 52.41 -5.08 -30.88
C ASP A 166 52.88 -6.20 -29.91
N ALA A 167 52.76 -5.98 -28.59
CA ALA A 167 53.23 -6.92 -27.58
C ALA A 167 52.26 -8.10 -27.37
N SER A 168 52.82 -9.30 -27.24
CA SER A 168 52.04 -10.51 -27.04
C SER A 168 51.31 -10.53 -25.68
N PRO A 169 50.22 -11.31 -25.52
CA PRO A 169 49.54 -11.42 -24.23
C PRO A 169 50.47 -11.85 -23.09
N ALA A 170 51.43 -12.74 -23.36
CA ALA A 170 52.43 -13.17 -22.38
C ALA A 170 53.39 -12.04 -21.99
N GLN A 171 53.87 -11.26 -22.97
CA GLN A 171 54.70 -10.07 -22.71
C GLN A 171 53.98 -9.03 -21.86
N ARG A 172 52.69 -8.79 -22.14
CA ARG A 172 51.88 -7.81 -21.40
C ARG A 172 51.63 -8.25 -19.95
N GLU A 173 51.36 -9.52 -19.73
CA GLU A 173 51.21 -10.05 -18.36
C GLU A 173 52.54 -10.02 -17.61
N LEU A 174 53.66 -10.36 -18.27
CA LEU A 174 54.99 -10.29 -17.65
C LEU A 174 55.36 -8.88 -17.20
N LEU A 175 55.13 -7.86 -18.04
CA LEU A 175 55.41 -6.47 -17.69
C LEU A 175 54.58 -5.98 -16.49
N ARG A 176 53.29 -6.36 -16.42
CA ARG A 176 52.45 -6.04 -15.26
C ARG A 176 52.97 -6.69 -13.98
N LEU A 177 53.43 -7.93 -14.07
CA LEU A 177 53.96 -8.66 -12.91
C LEU A 177 55.28 -8.04 -12.43
N TYR A 178 56.14 -7.56 -13.33
CA TYR A 178 57.36 -6.84 -12.94
C TYR A 178 57.06 -5.50 -12.27
N GLU A 179 56.07 -4.75 -12.76
CA GLU A 179 55.61 -3.52 -12.12
C GLU A 179 55.07 -3.80 -10.70
N ALA A 180 54.22 -4.82 -10.56
CA ALA A 180 53.70 -5.24 -9.27
C ALA A 180 54.80 -5.66 -8.28
N LEU A 181 55.84 -6.37 -8.75
CA LEU A 181 56.98 -6.75 -7.90
C LEU A 181 57.80 -5.53 -7.44
N ARG A 182 57.97 -4.52 -8.30
CA ARG A 182 58.66 -3.27 -7.95
C ARG A 182 57.86 -2.44 -6.96
N GLU A 183 56.55 -2.32 -7.16
CA GLU A 183 55.64 -1.64 -6.23
C GLU A 183 55.62 -2.34 -4.87
N LEU A 184 55.54 -3.68 -4.87
CA LEU A 184 55.60 -4.49 -3.65
C LEU A 184 56.91 -4.27 -2.89
N ALA A 185 58.05 -4.24 -3.58
CA ALA A 185 59.36 -3.95 -2.99
C ALA A 185 59.49 -2.51 -2.49
N PHE A 186 58.81 -1.55 -3.12
CA PHE A 186 58.71 -0.18 -2.65
C PHE A 186 57.88 -0.09 -1.36
N ASP A 187 56.71 -0.71 -1.33
CA ASP A 187 55.81 -0.70 -0.18
C ASP A 187 56.41 -1.38 1.05
N HIS A 188 57.17 -2.46 0.87
CA HIS A 188 57.93 -3.08 1.95
C HIS A 188 59.04 -2.16 2.49
N ARG A 189 59.82 -1.51 1.61
CA ARG A 189 60.81 -0.50 2.04
C ARG A 189 60.19 0.71 2.73
N ALA A 190 58.95 1.06 2.36
CA ALA A 190 58.16 2.11 3.00
C ALA A 190 57.49 1.66 4.32
N GLY A 191 57.67 0.39 4.73
CA GLY A 191 57.14 -0.16 5.98
C GLY A 191 55.64 -0.48 5.98
N LYS A 192 54.99 -0.51 4.79
CA LYS A 192 53.55 -0.78 4.68
C LYS A 192 53.19 -2.27 4.80
N LEU A 193 54.17 -3.15 4.63
CA LEU A 193 54.00 -4.61 4.61
C LEU A 193 54.93 -5.25 5.63
N SER A 194 54.44 -6.28 6.33
CA SER A 194 55.28 -7.13 7.18
C SER A 194 56.24 -7.95 6.31
N ALA A 195 57.38 -8.37 6.88
CA ALA A 195 58.34 -9.22 6.15
C ALA A 195 57.71 -10.56 5.73
N GLU A 196 56.80 -11.12 6.54
CA GLU A 196 56.12 -12.38 6.25
C GLU A 196 55.13 -12.24 5.08
N ASP A 197 54.33 -11.16 5.08
CA ASP A 197 53.39 -10.87 3.99
C ASP A 197 54.12 -10.52 2.69
N TYR A 198 55.23 -9.76 2.79
CA TYR A 198 56.07 -9.41 1.65
C TYR A 198 56.63 -10.65 0.97
N GLU A 199 57.28 -11.57 1.72
CA GLU A 199 57.86 -12.79 1.15
C GLU A 199 56.79 -13.72 0.56
N ALA A 200 55.63 -13.84 1.21
CA ALA A 200 54.52 -14.64 0.70
C ALA A 200 53.98 -14.10 -0.64
N MET A 201 53.74 -12.79 -0.74
CA MET A 201 53.25 -12.16 -1.97
C MET A 201 54.32 -12.14 -3.07
N ARG A 202 55.57 -11.86 -2.72
CA ARG A 202 56.70 -11.86 -3.64
C ARG A 202 56.86 -13.23 -4.29
N ALA A 203 56.84 -14.31 -3.51
CA ALA A 203 56.95 -15.67 -4.03
C ALA A 203 55.83 -16.02 -5.02
N GLU A 204 54.59 -15.56 -4.76
CA GLU A 204 53.47 -15.78 -5.68
C GLU A 204 53.67 -15.02 -7.01
N TYR A 205 54.06 -13.75 -6.94
CA TYR A 205 54.27 -12.93 -8.13
C TYR A 205 55.49 -13.38 -8.94
N GLU A 206 56.57 -13.77 -8.29
CA GLU A 206 57.75 -14.32 -8.94
C GLU A 206 57.44 -15.65 -9.65
N ALA A 207 56.65 -16.53 -9.03
CA ALA A 207 56.22 -17.78 -9.67
C ALA A 207 55.34 -17.54 -10.91
N ARG A 208 54.47 -16.51 -10.86
CA ARG A 208 53.66 -16.11 -12.03
C ARG A 208 54.50 -15.45 -13.11
N ALA A 209 55.47 -14.61 -12.74
CA ALA A 209 56.37 -13.95 -13.68
C ALA A 209 57.24 -14.99 -14.39
N ALA A 210 57.76 -15.96 -13.65
CA ALA A 210 58.53 -17.08 -14.20
C ALA A 210 57.70 -17.89 -15.22
N ALA A 211 56.43 -18.19 -14.92
CA ALA A 211 55.55 -18.86 -15.88
C ALA A 211 55.29 -18.01 -17.14
N ALA A 212 55.02 -16.71 -16.99
CA ALA A 212 54.81 -15.80 -18.11
C ALA A 212 56.07 -15.60 -18.97
N LEU A 213 57.26 -15.66 -18.37
CA LEU A 213 58.55 -15.61 -19.06
C LEU A 213 58.75 -16.83 -19.97
N LEU A 214 58.39 -18.03 -19.49
CA LEU A 214 58.42 -19.25 -20.31
C LEU A 214 57.43 -19.17 -21.48
N GLU A 215 56.23 -18.65 -21.26
CA GLU A 215 55.23 -18.47 -22.32
C GLU A 215 55.73 -17.47 -23.38
N ARG A 216 56.32 -16.33 -22.97
CA ARG A 216 56.94 -15.35 -23.88
C ARG A 216 58.06 -15.99 -24.71
N ASP A 217 58.95 -16.74 -24.07
CA ASP A 217 60.11 -17.34 -24.75
C ASP A 217 59.67 -18.48 -25.72
N ALA A 218 58.51 -19.09 -25.51
CA ALA A 218 57.94 -20.13 -26.37
C ALA A 218 57.21 -19.61 -27.63
N GLU A 219 56.78 -18.35 -27.64
CA GLU A 219 55.99 -17.75 -28.75
C GLU A 219 56.71 -17.72 -30.12
N PRO A 220 58.02 -17.39 -30.24
CA PRO A 220 58.73 -17.43 -31.51
C PRO A 220 58.81 -18.84 -32.13
N GLN A 221 58.79 -19.89 -31.30
CA GLN A 221 58.86 -21.29 -31.74
C GLN A 221 57.51 -21.80 -32.25
N GLN A 222 56.40 -21.36 -31.64
CA GLN A 222 55.05 -21.73 -32.07
C GLN A 222 54.64 -21.03 -33.38
N ALA A 223 55.08 -19.79 -33.61
CA ALA A 223 54.85 -19.10 -34.88
C ALA A 223 55.57 -19.78 -36.07
N ARG A 224 56.78 -20.33 -35.84
CA ARG A 224 57.53 -21.10 -36.84
C ARG A 224 56.92 -22.50 -37.09
N ALA A 225 56.38 -23.15 -36.06
CA ALA A 225 55.70 -24.45 -36.20
C ALA A 225 54.29 -24.32 -36.85
N GLY A 226 53.60 -23.20 -36.64
CA GLY A 226 52.27 -22.94 -37.22
C GLY A 226 52.29 -22.65 -38.73
N ALA A 227 53.38 -22.10 -39.27
CA ALA A 227 53.52 -21.80 -40.69
C ALA A 227 53.66 -23.04 -41.58
N SER A 228 54.14 -24.17 -41.05
CA SER A 228 54.22 -25.44 -41.79
C SER A 228 52.93 -26.28 -41.72
N GLY A 229 52.07 -26.04 -40.73
CA GLY A 229 50.78 -26.74 -40.57
C GLY A 229 49.58 -26.10 -41.29
N ALA A 230 49.69 -24.84 -41.75
CA ALA A 230 48.53 -24.05 -42.17
C ALA A 230 48.04 -24.28 -43.62
N ARG A 231 48.52 -25.28 -44.36
CA ARG A 231 48.00 -25.61 -45.72
C ARG A 231 46.96 -26.72 -45.75
N ARG A 232 46.63 -27.35 -44.61
CA ARG A 232 45.76 -28.52 -44.60
C ARG A 232 44.82 -28.53 -43.41
N GLU A 233 43.86 -27.60 -43.37
CA GLU A 233 42.52 -27.74 -42.74
C GLU A 233 41.84 -26.37 -42.59
N ARG A 234 41.28 -25.88 -43.69
CA ARG A 234 40.10 -25.00 -43.62
C ARG A 234 38.96 -25.72 -44.32
N ARG A 235 38.32 -26.65 -43.61
CA ARG A 235 36.94 -27.08 -43.86
C ARG A 235 36.39 -27.80 -42.64
N GLY A 236 35.42 -27.18 -41.99
CA GLY A 236 34.37 -27.85 -41.23
C GLY A 236 34.73 -28.28 -39.81
N ALA A 237 34.43 -27.43 -38.83
CA ALA A 237 33.86 -27.86 -37.54
C ALA A 237 33.35 -26.64 -36.76
N SER A 238 32.06 -26.38 -36.86
CA SER A 238 31.30 -25.55 -35.91
C SER A 238 31.41 -26.17 -34.51
N ARG A 239 32.07 -25.48 -33.58
CA ARG A 239 32.06 -25.85 -32.15
C ARG A 239 30.73 -25.45 -31.51
N PRO A 240 30.09 -26.32 -30.71
CA PRO A 240 28.87 -25.96 -30.01
C PRO A 240 29.19 -24.98 -28.87
N SER A 241 28.31 -23.99 -28.71
CA SER A 241 28.32 -23.01 -27.63
C SER A 241 28.11 -23.69 -26.28
N ARG A 242 29.11 -23.60 -25.38
CA ARG A 242 28.95 -23.95 -23.96
C ARG A 242 28.04 -22.91 -23.28
N PRO A 243 27.03 -23.30 -22.47
CA PRO A 243 26.27 -22.33 -21.70
C PRO A 243 27.20 -21.72 -20.63
N GLY A 244 27.19 -20.39 -20.55
CA GLY A 244 28.04 -19.62 -19.64
C GLY A 244 27.75 -19.97 -18.19
N ILE A 245 28.71 -20.61 -17.51
CA ILE A 245 28.74 -20.68 -16.05
C ILE A 245 29.04 -19.26 -15.57
N VAL A 246 28.00 -18.55 -15.10
CA VAL A 246 28.16 -17.27 -14.41
C VAL A 246 29.01 -17.54 -13.17
N ARG A 247 30.28 -17.09 -13.20
CA ARG A 247 31.23 -17.24 -12.10
C ARG A 247 30.81 -16.28 -10.97
N TRP A 248 29.91 -16.74 -10.10
CA TRP A 248 29.44 -16.00 -8.94
C TRP A 248 30.61 -15.69 -8.00
N LYS A 249 30.99 -14.42 -7.90
CA LYS A 249 32.03 -13.97 -6.96
C LYS A 249 31.52 -14.21 -5.51
N PRO A 250 32.23 -14.99 -4.67
CA PRO A 250 31.75 -15.42 -3.35
C PRO A 250 31.50 -14.26 -2.35
N ALA A 251 32.05 -13.07 -2.61
CA ALA A 251 31.80 -11.88 -1.80
C ALA A 251 30.35 -11.35 -1.91
N ARG A 252 29.66 -11.59 -3.04
CA ARG A 252 28.30 -11.04 -3.26
C ARG A 252 27.19 -11.87 -2.62
N THR A 253 27.42 -13.17 -2.39
CA THR A 253 26.45 -14.07 -1.76
C THR A 253 26.46 -14.02 -0.24
N ALA A 254 27.63 -13.82 0.36
CA ALA A 254 27.75 -13.59 1.81
C ALA A 254 27.01 -12.32 2.23
N GLY A 255 27.14 -11.24 1.45
CA GLY A 255 26.37 -10.01 1.63
C GLY A 255 24.86 -10.25 1.52
N ALA A 256 24.41 -11.00 0.51
CA ALA A 256 22.99 -11.29 0.33
C ALA A 256 22.38 -12.14 1.46
N ALA A 257 23.13 -13.13 1.98
CA ALA A 257 22.66 -13.97 3.09
C ALA A 257 22.58 -13.20 4.41
N VAL A 258 23.57 -12.34 4.71
CA VAL A 258 23.54 -11.45 5.88
C VAL A 258 22.40 -10.43 5.76
N LEU A 259 22.20 -9.88 4.57
CA LEU A 259 21.14 -8.90 4.32
C LEU A 259 19.74 -9.53 4.43
N LEU A 260 19.55 -10.77 3.97
CA LEU A 260 18.31 -11.53 4.17
C LEU A 260 18.08 -11.89 5.65
N LEU A 261 19.14 -12.24 6.39
CA LEU A 261 19.03 -12.53 7.83
C LEU A 261 18.68 -11.26 8.62
N VAL A 262 19.36 -10.15 8.35
CA VAL A 262 19.07 -8.84 8.97
C VAL A 262 17.67 -8.36 8.59
N PHE A 263 17.26 -8.52 7.33
CA PHE A 263 15.91 -8.21 6.88
C PHE A 263 14.87 -9.09 7.59
N GLY A 264 15.10 -10.40 7.70
CA GLY A 264 14.21 -11.32 8.42
C GLY A 264 14.09 -11.00 9.91
N VAL A 265 15.20 -10.65 10.58
CA VAL A 265 15.23 -10.22 11.98
C VAL A 265 14.54 -8.87 12.15
N ALA A 266 14.76 -7.91 11.25
CA ALA A 266 14.10 -6.61 11.26
C ALA A 266 12.58 -6.77 11.05
N VAL A 267 12.17 -7.53 10.04
CA VAL A 267 10.75 -7.83 9.78
C VAL A 267 10.12 -8.54 10.98
N GLY A 268 10.79 -9.53 11.57
CA GLY A 268 10.34 -10.19 12.80
C GLY A 268 10.24 -9.25 14.01
N PHE A 269 11.23 -8.37 14.21
CA PHE A 269 11.25 -7.37 15.28
C PHE A 269 10.15 -6.31 15.10
N PHE A 270 9.87 -5.88 13.87
CA PHE A 270 8.80 -4.94 13.56
C PHE A 270 7.41 -5.59 13.60
N LEU A 271 7.25 -6.84 13.16
CA LEU A 271 6.00 -7.62 13.30
C LEU A 271 5.67 -7.87 14.79
N THR A 272 6.66 -8.24 15.59
CA THR A 272 6.46 -8.46 17.04
C THR A 272 6.25 -7.15 17.81
N ARG A 273 6.82 -6.02 17.37
CA ARG A 273 6.46 -4.69 17.91
C ARG A 273 5.10 -4.19 17.44
N GLY A 274 4.66 -4.55 16.23
CA GLY A 274 3.31 -4.28 15.73
C GLY A 274 2.22 -5.09 16.44
N LEU A 275 2.60 -6.19 17.12
CA LEU A 275 1.72 -7.07 17.89
C LEU A 275 1.82 -6.88 19.41
N ARG A 276 2.44 -5.80 19.90
CA ARG A 276 2.31 -5.47 21.32
C ARG A 276 0.83 -5.18 21.62
N PRO A 277 0.25 -5.75 22.70
CA PRO A 277 -1.05 -5.27 23.18
C PRO A 277 -0.87 -3.78 23.45
N ARG A 278 -1.75 -2.96 22.87
CA ARG A 278 -1.83 -1.53 23.19
C ARG A 278 -1.89 -1.44 24.71
N GLY A 279 -0.86 -0.82 25.29
CA GLY A 279 -0.84 -0.50 26.71
C GLY A 279 -2.10 0.28 27.04
N SER A 280 -2.62 0.01 28.24
CA SER A 280 -3.82 0.53 28.90
C SER A 280 -3.79 2.05 29.16
N SER A 281 -3.48 2.83 28.12
CA SER A 281 -3.63 4.29 28.05
C SER A 281 -4.29 4.70 26.72
N MET A 282 -4.87 3.72 26.03
CA MET A 282 -5.53 3.84 24.74
C MET A 282 -6.90 3.18 24.85
N ASP A 283 -7.54 3.42 26.00
CA ASP A 283 -8.94 3.08 26.23
C ASP A 283 -9.75 3.69 25.09
N SER A 284 -10.48 2.78 24.47
CA SER A 284 -11.29 2.90 23.26
C SER A 284 -11.59 4.34 22.80
N LEU A 285 -11.10 4.70 21.62
CA LEU A 285 -11.60 5.86 20.86
C LEU A 285 -13.09 5.71 20.49
N THR A 286 -13.68 4.54 20.70
CA THR A 286 -15.03 4.17 20.20
C THR A 286 -15.92 3.45 21.22
N GLY A 287 -15.48 3.18 22.46
CA GLY A 287 -16.15 2.17 23.30
C GLY A 287 -16.91 2.70 24.52
N ASP A 288 -16.26 3.49 25.38
CA ASP A 288 -16.86 3.87 26.69
C ASP A 288 -17.39 5.30 26.71
N PHE A 289 -16.80 6.15 25.89
CA PHE A 289 -17.17 7.54 25.81
C PHE A 289 -18.47 7.76 24.99
N LEU A 290 -18.74 6.90 24.00
CA LEU A 290 -19.92 7.01 23.13
C LEU A 290 -21.23 6.49 23.77
N THR A 291 -21.13 5.75 24.86
CA THR A 291 -22.26 5.01 25.48
C THR A 291 -22.79 5.65 26.77
N GLY A 292 -22.06 6.60 27.38
CA GLY A 292 -22.58 7.45 28.46
C GLY A 292 -22.76 6.78 29.84
N THR A 293 -22.02 5.72 30.14
CA THR A 293 -22.15 4.95 31.39
C THR A 293 -21.20 5.38 32.53
N GLY A 294 -20.66 6.61 32.48
CA GLY A 294 -19.77 7.14 33.52
C GLY A 294 -20.52 7.70 34.75
N PRO A 295 -20.04 7.49 35.99
CA PRO A 295 -20.72 7.96 37.19
C PRO A 295 -20.34 9.40 37.54
N GLY A 296 -21.34 10.29 37.71
CA GLY A 296 -21.25 11.40 38.67
C GLY A 296 -21.74 12.79 38.23
N GLY A 297 -22.91 13.19 38.73
CA GLY A 297 -23.04 14.25 39.76
C GLY A 297 -22.92 15.73 39.37
N VAL A 298 -23.94 16.51 39.75
CA VAL A 298 -24.34 17.84 39.23
C VAL A 298 -24.01 19.01 40.19
N SER A 299 -23.80 20.21 39.61
CA SER A 299 -24.50 21.48 39.96
C SER A 299 -23.79 22.67 40.62
N SER A 300 -22.52 22.60 41.02
CA SER A 300 -21.72 23.79 41.45
C SER A 300 -20.47 24.04 40.61
N THR A 301 -20.19 23.14 39.66
CA THR A 301 -19.05 23.08 38.74
C THR A 301 -19.25 23.85 37.43
N LEU A 302 -20.47 24.29 37.12
CA LEU A 302 -20.87 24.71 35.76
C LEU A 302 -20.13 25.95 35.23
N SER A 303 -19.78 26.93 36.08
CA SER A 303 -19.07 28.14 35.60
C SER A 303 -17.58 27.88 35.35
N PHE A 304 -16.91 27.10 36.21
CA PHE A 304 -15.51 26.70 36.04
C PHE A 304 -15.37 25.69 34.88
N SER A 305 -16.35 24.80 34.76
CA SER A 305 -16.45 23.82 33.69
C SER A 305 -16.70 24.49 32.32
N ARG A 306 -17.57 25.50 32.23
CA ARG A 306 -17.80 26.24 30.97
C ARG A 306 -16.53 26.92 30.44
N ASN A 307 -15.77 27.60 31.30
CA ASN A 307 -14.47 28.18 30.90
C ASN A 307 -13.47 27.11 30.45
N THR A 308 -13.52 25.92 31.07
CA THR A 308 -12.68 24.79 30.70
C THR A 308 -13.07 24.22 29.34
N VAL A 309 -14.37 24.09 29.05
CA VAL A 309 -14.89 23.63 27.76
C VAL A 309 -14.56 24.63 26.64
N GLU A 310 -14.77 25.94 26.87
CA GLU A 310 -14.45 26.98 25.89
C GLU A 310 -12.95 27.03 25.56
N ARG A 311 -12.09 26.91 26.58
CA ARG A 311 -10.64 26.84 26.41
C ARG A 311 -10.23 25.59 25.64
N ASN A 312 -10.72 24.42 26.03
CA ASN A 312 -10.43 23.16 25.34
C ASN A 312 -10.92 23.19 23.89
N LEU A 313 -12.07 23.80 23.63
CA LEU A 313 -12.58 23.98 22.28
C LEU A 313 -11.66 24.87 21.44
N ALA A 314 -11.17 26.00 22.00
CA ALA A 314 -10.24 26.88 21.30
C ALA A 314 -8.87 26.21 21.03
N GLU A 315 -8.29 25.57 22.04
CA GLU A 315 -7.00 24.86 21.93
C GLU A 315 -7.11 23.66 20.97
N GLY A 316 -8.19 22.89 21.07
CA GLY A 316 -8.50 21.75 20.21
C GLY A 316 -8.68 22.15 18.74
N ARG A 317 -9.41 23.24 18.47
CA ARG A 317 -9.53 23.82 17.11
C ARG A 317 -8.18 24.21 16.54
N ALA A 318 -7.40 24.96 17.31
CA ALA A 318 -6.09 25.41 16.86
C ALA A 318 -5.15 24.21 16.59
N ALA A 319 -5.21 23.15 17.39
CA ALA A 319 -4.46 21.92 17.15
C ALA A 319 -4.94 21.18 15.88
N PHE A 320 -6.25 21.11 15.67
CA PHE A 320 -6.87 20.52 14.48
C PHE A 320 -6.44 21.25 13.19
N GLU A 321 -6.48 22.58 13.18
CA GLU A 321 -6.07 23.41 12.02
C GLU A 321 -4.58 23.23 11.67
N ARG A 322 -3.73 22.99 12.67
CA ARG A 322 -2.31 22.68 12.47
C ARG A 322 -2.05 21.23 12.05
N GLY A 323 -3.09 20.39 11.99
CA GLY A 323 -2.95 18.95 11.71
C GLY A 323 -2.38 18.12 12.87
N ASP A 324 -2.24 18.69 14.07
CA ASP A 324 -1.84 17.96 15.29
C ASP A 324 -3.07 17.24 15.87
N TYR A 325 -3.53 16.22 15.14
CA TYR A 325 -4.74 15.47 15.49
C TYR A 325 -4.63 14.79 16.86
N ARG A 326 -3.42 14.45 17.30
CA ARG A 326 -3.22 13.85 18.62
C ARG A 326 -3.63 14.81 19.72
N ARG A 327 -3.08 16.03 19.73
CA ARG A 327 -3.46 17.05 20.72
C ARG A 327 -4.91 17.48 20.58
N ALA A 328 -5.41 17.59 19.35
CA ALA A 328 -6.80 17.94 19.10
C ALA A 328 -7.76 16.93 19.75
N ILE A 329 -7.50 15.63 19.59
CA ILE A 329 -8.28 14.56 20.23
C ILE A 329 -8.28 14.72 21.75
N ASP A 330 -7.13 15.00 22.37
CA ASP A 330 -7.03 15.13 23.82
C ASP A 330 -7.96 16.25 24.34
N HIS A 331 -7.94 17.42 23.70
CA HIS A 331 -8.83 18.54 24.08
C HIS A 331 -10.31 18.22 23.87
N PHE A 332 -10.68 17.62 22.73
CA PHE A 332 -12.08 17.27 22.47
C PHE A 332 -12.57 16.16 23.42
N LYS A 333 -11.71 15.20 23.80
CA LYS A 333 -12.03 14.20 24.83
C LYS A 333 -12.30 14.85 26.18
N SER A 334 -11.52 15.85 26.59
CA SER A 334 -11.78 16.57 27.84
C SER A 334 -13.08 17.37 27.83
N MET A 335 -13.51 17.89 26.67
CA MET A 335 -14.86 18.52 26.57
C MET A 335 -15.97 17.49 26.79
N LEU A 336 -15.73 16.30 26.27
CA LEU A 336 -16.65 15.18 26.27
C LEU A 336 -16.79 14.51 27.65
N GLU A 337 -15.75 14.57 28.49
CA GLU A 337 -15.84 14.25 29.92
C GLU A 337 -16.82 15.16 30.69
N VAL A 338 -17.02 16.40 30.21
CA VAL A 338 -17.97 17.35 30.80
C VAL A 338 -19.37 17.14 30.24
N ASP A 339 -19.51 17.14 28.92
CA ASP A 339 -20.76 16.87 28.22
C ASP A 339 -20.54 15.75 27.19
N PRO A 340 -21.00 14.51 27.48
CA PRO A 340 -20.83 13.38 26.58
C PRO A 340 -21.50 13.53 25.21
N SER A 341 -22.38 14.52 25.07
CA SER A 341 -23.12 14.85 23.86
C SER A 341 -22.72 16.19 23.24
N ASP A 342 -21.60 16.79 23.68
CA ASP A 342 -21.14 18.08 23.17
C ASP A 342 -21.03 18.03 21.63
N PRO A 343 -21.82 18.85 20.92
CA PRO A 343 -21.94 18.70 19.49
C PRO A 343 -20.67 19.17 18.76
N ALA A 344 -19.90 20.09 19.33
CA ALA A 344 -18.67 20.58 18.72
C ALA A 344 -17.55 19.53 18.80
N ALA A 345 -17.32 18.96 19.98
CA ALA A 345 -16.31 17.95 20.20
C ALA A 345 -16.59 16.67 19.39
N LEU A 346 -17.85 16.21 19.36
CA LEU A 346 -18.26 15.08 18.53
C LEU A 346 -18.08 15.37 17.03
N SER A 347 -18.34 16.59 16.58
CA SER A 347 -18.13 16.99 15.17
C SER A 347 -16.66 16.93 14.79
N TYR A 348 -15.78 17.53 15.60
CA TYR A 348 -14.34 17.54 15.33
C TYR A 348 -13.73 16.14 15.40
N LEU A 349 -14.07 15.33 16.41
CA LEU A 349 -13.63 13.94 16.49
C LEU A 349 -14.11 13.13 15.27
N GLY A 350 -15.35 13.34 14.84
CA GLY A 350 -15.88 12.71 13.65
C GLY A 350 -15.08 13.05 12.38
N MET A 351 -14.70 14.31 12.22
CA MET A 351 -13.83 14.76 11.13
C MET A 351 -12.42 14.17 11.21
N ILE A 352 -11.84 14.11 12.40
CA ILE A 352 -10.51 13.49 12.61
C ILE A 352 -10.55 12.00 12.26
N LEU A 353 -11.60 11.28 12.67
CA LEU A 353 -11.80 9.87 12.33
C LEU A 353 -11.94 9.68 10.82
N SER A 354 -12.72 10.52 10.15
CA SER A 354 -12.88 10.49 8.70
C SER A 354 -11.54 10.65 7.97
N ARG A 355 -10.73 11.64 8.36
CA ARG A 355 -9.38 11.85 7.80
C ARG A 355 -8.40 10.71 8.11
N GLY A 356 -8.65 9.97 9.19
CA GLY A 356 -7.94 8.74 9.52
C GLY A 356 -8.36 7.52 8.68
N GLY A 357 -9.26 7.68 7.71
CA GLY A 357 -9.80 6.59 6.88
C GLY A 357 -11.02 5.88 7.49
N HIS A 358 -11.55 6.37 8.61
CA HIS A 358 -12.68 5.79 9.31
C HIS A 358 -13.97 6.61 9.10
N ALA A 359 -14.34 6.82 7.82
CA ALA A 359 -15.46 7.66 7.42
C ALA A 359 -16.79 7.31 8.10
N GLU A 360 -17.10 6.01 8.24
CA GLU A 360 -18.33 5.55 8.90
C GLU A 360 -18.39 5.92 10.39
N ALA A 361 -17.31 5.65 11.13
CA ALA A 361 -17.22 6.02 12.54
C ALA A 361 -17.24 7.55 12.73
N GLY A 362 -16.66 8.27 11.76
CA GLY A 362 -16.72 9.72 11.71
C GLY A 362 -18.14 10.26 11.55
N LEU A 363 -18.91 9.72 10.60
CA LEU A 363 -20.31 10.07 10.40
C LEU A 363 -21.17 9.74 11.61
N GLU A 364 -20.95 8.58 12.24
CA GLU A 364 -21.71 8.19 13.42
C GLU A 364 -21.51 9.16 14.60
N ALA A 365 -20.28 9.61 14.83
CA ALA A 365 -19.98 10.61 15.85
C ALA A 365 -20.71 11.93 15.57
N ILE A 366 -20.70 12.39 14.32
CA ILE A 366 -21.39 13.62 13.90
C ILE A 366 -22.93 13.44 13.97
N ASP A 367 -23.44 12.27 13.62
CA ASP A 367 -24.87 11.95 13.74
C ASP A 367 -25.32 11.92 15.19
N ARG A 368 -24.44 11.53 16.12
CA ARG A 368 -24.72 11.64 17.56
C ARG A 368 -24.84 13.09 18.02
N ALA A 369 -23.97 13.97 17.52
CA ALA A 369 -24.08 15.42 17.75
C ALA A 369 -25.41 15.97 17.20
N LEU A 370 -25.82 15.55 16.01
CA LEU A 370 -27.07 16.00 15.38
C LEU A 370 -28.33 15.39 16.01
N ARG A 371 -28.22 14.30 16.78
CA ARG A 371 -29.37 13.80 17.56
C ARG A 371 -29.72 14.70 18.73
N THR A 372 -28.73 15.30 19.37
CA THR A 372 -28.93 16.22 20.51
C THR A 372 -29.10 17.67 20.06
N ALA A 373 -28.39 18.07 19.00
CA ALA A 373 -28.49 19.40 18.40
C ALA A 373 -28.67 19.28 16.86
N PRO A 374 -29.91 19.01 16.39
CA PRO A 374 -30.19 18.78 14.95
C PRO A 374 -29.80 19.92 14.04
N GLU A 375 -29.77 21.14 14.57
CA GLU A 375 -29.44 22.35 13.84
C GLU A 375 -28.03 22.86 14.15
N HIS A 376 -27.14 22.05 14.74
CA HIS A 376 -25.79 22.52 15.08
C HIS A 376 -24.95 22.84 13.82
N PRO A 377 -24.54 24.11 13.60
CA PRO A 377 -23.95 24.53 12.31
C PRO A 377 -22.69 23.77 11.93
N LEU A 378 -21.76 23.61 12.90
CA LEU A 378 -20.51 22.90 12.69
C LEU A 378 -20.72 21.40 12.39
N ALA A 379 -21.74 20.79 13.00
CA ALA A 379 -22.02 19.37 12.82
C ALA A 379 -22.56 19.11 11.41
N LEU A 380 -23.49 19.95 10.93
CA LEU A 380 -23.98 19.90 9.56
C LEU A 380 -22.85 20.20 8.55
N TRP A 381 -22.03 21.22 8.82
CA TRP A 381 -20.87 21.54 7.99
C TRP A 381 -19.93 20.34 7.84
N MET A 382 -19.51 19.75 8.96
CA MET A 382 -18.58 18.62 8.98
C MET A 382 -19.19 17.36 8.39
N LYS A 383 -20.47 17.07 8.65
CA LYS A 383 -21.17 15.94 8.02
C LYS A 383 -21.16 16.05 6.50
N GLY A 384 -21.50 17.23 5.97
CA GLY A 384 -21.47 17.47 4.53
C GLY A 384 -20.08 17.26 3.92
N LEU A 385 -19.02 17.72 4.58
CA LEU A 385 -17.64 17.48 4.15
C LEU A 385 -17.27 16.00 4.14
N VAL A 386 -17.61 15.26 5.21
CA VAL A 386 -17.33 13.81 5.29
C VAL A 386 -18.08 13.05 4.18
N LEU A 387 -19.35 13.41 3.93
CA LEU A 387 -20.14 12.84 2.84
C LEU A 387 -19.50 13.15 1.47
N ALA A 388 -19.11 14.39 1.22
CA ALA A 388 -18.56 14.80 -0.07
C ALA A 388 -17.17 14.22 -0.35
N GLU A 389 -16.27 14.22 0.64
CA GLU A 389 -14.85 13.88 0.44
C GLU A 389 -14.56 12.40 0.67
N ALA A 390 -15.04 11.83 1.79
CA ALA A 390 -14.67 10.49 2.19
C ALA A 390 -15.64 9.42 1.66
N LYS A 391 -16.90 9.80 1.43
CA LYS A 391 -17.94 8.88 0.93
C LYS A 391 -18.26 9.07 -0.55
N GLU A 392 -17.77 10.14 -1.17
CA GLU A 392 -18.14 10.57 -2.52
C GLU A 392 -19.67 10.72 -2.71
N ASP A 393 -20.41 10.88 -1.61
CA ASP A 393 -21.86 11.08 -1.60
C ASP A 393 -22.17 12.57 -1.70
N HIS A 394 -21.96 13.10 -2.91
CA HIS A 394 -22.21 14.51 -3.20
C HIS A 394 -23.70 14.87 -3.07
N ALA A 395 -24.62 13.92 -3.30
CA ALA A 395 -26.05 14.14 -3.15
C ALA A 395 -26.46 14.29 -1.68
N GLY A 396 -25.96 13.41 -0.81
CA GLY A 396 -26.13 13.53 0.63
C GLY A 396 -25.49 14.80 1.18
N ALA A 397 -24.27 15.14 0.73
CA ALA A 397 -23.58 16.37 1.15
C ALA A 397 -24.39 17.64 0.85
N ILE A 398 -24.96 17.74 -0.36
CA ILE A 398 -25.81 18.88 -0.75
C ILE A 398 -27.03 18.99 0.16
N GLN A 399 -27.73 17.88 0.45
CA GLN A 399 -28.91 17.90 1.32
C GLN A 399 -28.57 18.46 2.71
N VAL A 400 -27.44 18.05 3.26
CA VAL A 400 -26.97 18.51 4.58
C VAL A 400 -26.57 19.99 4.56
N TRP A 401 -25.83 20.44 3.54
CA TRP A 401 -25.43 21.83 3.43
C TRP A 401 -26.59 22.78 3.08
N GLU A 402 -27.59 22.32 2.32
CA GLU A 402 -28.84 23.05 2.11
C GLU A 402 -29.63 23.19 3.42
N ALA A 403 -29.57 22.19 4.30
CA ALA A 403 -30.13 22.32 5.65
C ALA A 403 -29.38 23.36 6.49
N LEU A 404 -28.05 23.40 6.39
CA LEU A 404 -27.22 24.42 7.04
C LEU A 404 -27.51 25.84 6.51
N LEU A 405 -27.71 26.01 5.21
CA LEU A 405 -28.04 27.30 4.59
C LEU A 405 -29.43 27.84 5.00
N ARG A 406 -30.30 27.01 5.57
CA ARG A 406 -31.58 27.47 6.13
C ARG A 406 -31.44 28.12 7.51
N GLN A 407 -30.26 28.06 8.11
CA GLN A 407 -29.98 28.60 9.44
C GLN A 407 -29.43 30.03 9.37
N PRO A 408 -29.53 30.80 10.47
CA PRO A 408 -28.88 32.11 10.54
C PRO A 408 -27.35 31.93 10.56
N LEU A 409 -26.72 32.20 9.42
CA LEU A 409 -25.27 32.21 9.25
C LEU A 409 -24.75 33.63 9.01
N THR A 410 -23.46 33.86 9.28
CA THR A 410 -22.82 35.09 8.80
C THR A 410 -22.78 35.08 7.26
N PRO A 411 -22.78 36.24 6.57
CA PRO A 411 -22.67 36.27 5.11
C PRO A 411 -21.46 35.49 4.59
N SER A 412 -20.33 35.56 5.30
CA SER A 412 -19.10 34.87 4.93
C SER A 412 -19.24 33.34 5.01
N ASP A 413 -19.88 32.83 6.06
CA ASP A 413 -20.12 31.39 6.23
C ASP A 413 -21.14 30.87 5.21
N ALA A 414 -22.22 31.63 4.96
CA ALA A 414 -23.22 31.31 3.95
C ALA A 414 -22.59 31.20 2.55
N ASP A 415 -21.74 32.16 2.17
CA ASP A 415 -20.98 32.12 0.92
C ASP A 415 -20.05 30.90 0.85
N ALA A 416 -19.42 30.52 1.97
CA ALA A 416 -18.56 29.35 2.04
C ALA A 416 -19.34 28.05 1.84
N VAL A 417 -20.50 27.89 2.49
CA VAL A 417 -21.38 26.72 2.27
C VAL A 417 -21.92 26.71 0.83
N ALA A 418 -22.31 27.86 0.28
CA ALA A 418 -22.84 27.96 -1.08
C ALA A 418 -21.81 27.54 -2.15
N ARG A 419 -20.53 27.85 -1.94
CA ARG A 419 -19.42 27.35 -2.79
C ARG A 419 -19.31 25.83 -2.73
N LEU A 420 -19.36 25.24 -1.53
CA LEU A 420 -19.32 23.78 -1.36
C LEU A 420 -20.50 23.08 -2.05
N VAL A 421 -21.71 23.63 -1.91
CA VAL A 421 -22.91 23.13 -2.62
C VAL A 421 -22.74 23.23 -4.14
N THR A 422 -22.20 24.35 -4.64
CA THR A 422 -21.96 24.55 -6.07
C THR A 422 -20.92 23.55 -6.60
N GLU A 423 -19.83 23.33 -5.87
CA GLU A 423 -18.81 22.34 -6.22
C GLU A 423 -19.39 20.92 -6.25
N ALA A 424 -20.13 20.53 -5.21
CA ALA A 424 -20.76 19.22 -5.14
C ALA A 424 -21.81 19.02 -6.24
N ARG A 425 -22.59 20.06 -6.60
CA ARG A 425 -23.49 20.04 -7.75
C ARG A 425 -22.73 19.88 -9.07
N GLY A 426 -21.56 20.49 -9.20
CA GLY A 426 -20.64 20.28 -10.31
C GLY A 426 -20.16 18.83 -10.40
N LYS A 427 -19.86 18.19 -9.27
CA LYS A 427 -19.48 16.77 -9.21
C LYS A 427 -20.66 15.82 -9.44
N LEU A 428 -21.89 16.25 -9.17
CA LEU A 428 -23.13 15.58 -9.58
C LEU A 428 -23.53 15.87 -11.03
N ALA A 429 -22.91 16.84 -11.69
CA ALA A 429 -23.24 17.19 -13.07
C ALA A 429 -22.78 16.04 -14.00
N ALA A 430 -23.77 15.18 -14.27
CA ALA A 430 -23.78 13.90 -14.97
C ALA A 430 -22.92 12.78 -14.34
N PRO A 431 -23.54 11.69 -13.83
CA PRO A 431 -22.79 10.51 -13.45
C PRO A 431 -22.06 9.93 -14.66
N PRO A 432 -20.88 9.28 -14.46
CA PRO A 432 -20.09 8.73 -15.55
C PRO A 432 -20.95 7.81 -16.41
N GLY A 433 -21.12 8.18 -17.69
CA GLY A 433 -21.98 7.44 -18.62
C GLY A 433 -23.39 8.01 -18.82
N ARG A 434 -23.70 9.25 -18.39
CA ARG A 434 -24.92 9.96 -18.79
C ARG A 434 -24.64 11.19 -19.65
N ILE A 435 -25.56 11.51 -20.57
CA ILE A 435 -25.53 12.72 -21.41
C ILE A 435 -26.89 13.40 -21.30
N SER A 436 -26.95 14.67 -20.92
CA SER A 436 -28.20 15.44 -20.89
C SER A 436 -28.15 16.68 -21.75
N GLY A 437 -29.32 17.14 -22.16
CA GLY A 437 -29.45 18.29 -23.03
C GLY A 437 -30.89 18.65 -23.36
N THR A 438 -31.03 19.54 -24.34
CA THR A 438 -32.32 20.05 -24.83
C THR A 438 -32.40 19.89 -26.34
N VAL A 439 -33.52 19.35 -26.81
CA VAL A 439 -33.91 19.35 -28.23
C VAL A 439 -34.96 20.43 -28.44
N SER A 440 -34.73 21.31 -29.41
CA SER A 440 -35.63 22.42 -29.78
C SER A 440 -35.93 22.38 -31.28
N LEU A 441 -37.01 23.03 -31.70
CA LEU A 441 -37.33 23.23 -33.11
C LEU A 441 -36.57 24.45 -33.65
N ALA A 442 -35.96 24.32 -34.83
CA ALA A 442 -35.38 25.45 -35.55
C ALA A 442 -36.47 26.46 -35.94
N GLU A 443 -36.11 27.73 -36.10
CA GLU A 443 -37.08 28.83 -36.33
C GLU A 443 -37.99 28.57 -37.53
N GLY A 444 -37.49 27.96 -38.61
CA GLY A 444 -38.27 27.67 -39.82
C GLY A 444 -39.30 26.54 -39.69
N VAL A 445 -39.36 25.81 -38.57
CA VAL A 445 -40.24 24.63 -38.39
C VAL A 445 -41.21 24.78 -37.20
N ARG A 446 -41.13 25.89 -36.45
CA ARG A 446 -41.96 26.11 -35.25
C ARG A 446 -43.47 26.12 -35.52
N GLY A 447 -43.90 26.37 -36.75
CA GLY A 447 -45.32 26.38 -37.17
C GLY A 447 -45.83 25.11 -37.86
N GLU A 448 -44.93 24.20 -38.27
CA GLU A 448 -45.27 22.99 -39.07
C GLU A 448 -45.00 21.68 -38.33
N ALA A 449 -44.42 21.75 -37.12
CA ALA A 449 -44.03 20.56 -36.37
C ALA A 449 -45.27 19.72 -36.00
N PRO A 450 -45.32 18.45 -36.42
CA PRO A 450 -46.38 17.54 -36.01
C PRO A 450 -46.36 17.40 -34.48
N VAL A 451 -47.49 17.73 -33.83
CA VAL A 451 -47.69 17.45 -32.40
C VAL A 451 -47.70 15.93 -32.15
N ALA A 452 -48.05 15.15 -33.18
CA ALA A 452 -48.06 13.70 -33.18
C ALA A 452 -46.80 13.13 -33.87
N GLY A 453 -45.99 12.41 -33.10
CA GLY A 453 -44.79 11.74 -33.59
C GLY A 453 -43.96 11.14 -32.45
N THR A 454 -42.92 10.39 -32.81
CA THR A 454 -41.96 9.84 -31.84
C THR A 454 -40.59 10.46 -32.04
N LEU A 455 -40.03 11.06 -30.97
CA LEU A 455 -38.67 11.57 -30.95
C LEU A 455 -37.70 10.48 -30.50
N PHE A 456 -36.67 10.26 -31.32
CA PHE A 456 -35.53 9.41 -31.00
C PHE A 456 -34.30 10.27 -30.75
N VAL A 457 -33.72 10.19 -29.56
CA VAL A 457 -32.42 10.79 -29.24
C VAL A 457 -31.37 9.69 -29.30
N ILE A 458 -30.37 9.85 -30.16
CA ILE A 458 -29.47 8.80 -30.60
C ILE A 458 -28.03 9.23 -30.35
N ALA A 459 -27.26 8.43 -29.62
CA ALA A 459 -25.81 8.57 -29.50
C ALA A 459 -25.10 7.55 -30.39
N ARG A 460 -24.14 7.99 -31.20
CA ARG A 460 -23.34 7.16 -32.12
C ARG A 460 -21.85 7.40 -31.93
N ARG A 461 -21.05 6.37 -32.24
CA ARG A 461 -19.60 6.50 -32.35
C ARG A 461 -19.22 6.27 -33.82
N GLY A 462 -18.79 7.33 -34.50
CA GLY A 462 -18.53 7.30 -35.95
C GLY A 462 -19.76 6.88 -36.77
N ALA A 463 -19.51 6.20 -37.90
CA ALA A 463 -20.56 5.70 -38.80
C ALA A 463 -21.19 4.36 -38.37
N GLY A 464 -20.86 3.86 -37.17
CA GLY A 464 -21.34 2.57 -36.66
C GLY A 464 -22.78 2.58 -36.16
N ALA A 465 -23.22 1.43 -35.64
CA ALA A 465 -24.53 1.28 -35.03
C ALA A 465 -24.71 2.24 -33.81
N PRO A 466 -25.96 2.64 -33.49
CA PRO A 466 -26.24 3.43 -32.28
C PRO A 466 -25.72 2.76 -31.01
N VAL A 467 -25.07 3.56 -30.16
CA VAL A 467 -24.60 3.17 -28.83
C VAL A 467 -25.77 3.20 -27.84
N ALA A 468 -26.53 4.29 -27.84
CA ALA A 468 -27.71 4.46 -27.01
C ALA A 468 -28.82 5.18 -27.78
N VAL A 469 -30.07 4.81 -27.49
CA VAL A 469 -31.26 5.42 -28.10
C VAL A 469 -32.35 5.58 -27.06
N LYS A 470 -32.82 6.81 -26.90
CA LYS A 470 -34.00 7.13 -26.07
C LYS A 470 -35.18 7.46 -26.95
N ARG A 471 -36.32 6.83 -26.68
CA ARG A 471 -37.59 7.02 -27.39
C ARG A 471 -38.56 7.85 -26.55
N ILE A 472 -39.08 8.92 -27.11
CA ILE A 472 -40.04 9.84 -26.46
C ILE A 472 -41.24 9.97 -27.39
N VAL A 473 -42.39 9.44 -26.96
CA VAL A 473 -43.65 9.50 -27.72
C VAL A 473 -44.33 10.84 -27.45
N GLU A 474 -44.85 11.48 -28.50
CA GLU A 474 -45.57 12.77 -28.43
C GLU A 474 -44.77 13.87 -27.67
N PRO A 475 -43.57 14.22 -28.17
CA PRO A 475 -42.70 15.19 -27.52
C PRO A 475 -43.31 16.60 -27.49
N LYS A 476 -43.26 17.26 -26.32
CA LYS A 476 -43.55 18.68 -26.17
C LYS A 476 -42.26 19.49 -26.21
N PHE A 477 -42.05 20.28 -27.24
CA PHE A 477 -40.82 21.06 -27.41
C PHE A 477 -40.84 22.36 -26.59
N PRO A 478 -39.69 22.78 -26.02
CA PRO A 478 -38.39 22.10 -26.06
C PRO A 478 -38.34 20.86 -25.14
N VAL A 479 -37.76 19.77 -25.63
CA VAL A 479 -37.65 18.50 -24.89
C VAL A 479 -36.32 18.44 -24.17
N ARG A 480 -36.36 18.30 -22.84
CA ARG A 480 -35.17 17.92 -22.06
C ARG A 480 -34.99 16.41 -22.11
N PHE A 481 -33.77 15.94 -22.35
CA PHE A 481 -33.47 14.51 -22.38
C PHE A 481 -32.26 14.19 -21.49
N VAL A 482 -32.22 12.93 -21.06
CA VAL A 482 -31.07 12.31 -20.39
C VAL A 482 -30.88 10.94 -21.03
N LEU A 483 -29.75 10.70 -21.67
CA LEU A 483 -29.30 9.39 -22.09
C LEU A 483 -28.48 8.76 -20.96
N GLY A 484 -28.84 7.56 -20.53
CA GLY A 484 -28.11 6.83 -19.51
C GLY A 484 -27.82 5.38 -19.88
N PRO A 485 -27.22 4.61 -18.94
CA PRO A 485 -26.94 3.18 -19.13
C PRO A 485 -28.18 2.37 -19.56
N GLU A 486 -29.37 2.79 -19.12
CA GLU A 486 -30.66 2.20 -19.48
C GLU A 486 -31.03 2.37 -20.97
N ASP A 487 -30.47 3.37 -21.64
CA ASP A 487 -30.75 3.67 -23.04
C ASP A 487 -29.73 2.98 -23.99
N VAL A 488 -28.73 2.27 -23.44
CA VAL A 488 -27.69 1.58 -24.21
C VAL A 488 -28.25 0.34 -24.90
N MET A 489 -28.05 0.23 -26.22
CA MET A 489 -28.68 -0.82 -27.02
C MET A 489 -27.91 -2.15 -27.05
N ARG A 490 -26.60 -2.13 -26.77
CA ARG A 490 -25.73 -3.30 -26.84
C ARG A 490 -25.09 -3.58 -25.49
N GLN A 491 -25.04 -4.85 -25.09
CA GLN A 491 -24.45 -5.29 -23.82
C GLN A 491 -22.94 -4.94 -23.69
N ASP A 492 -22.24 -4.80 -24.81
CA ASP A 492 -20.81 -4.49 -24.87
C ASP A 492 -20.49 -3.01 -25.12
N ALA A 493 -21.51 -2.18 -25.39
CA ALA A 493 -21.32 -0.76 -25.63
C ALA A 493 -21.45 0.05 -24.33
N ARG A 494 -20.75 1.19 -24.26
CA ARG A 494 -20.85 2.14 -23.15
C ARG A 494 -20.89 3.56 -23.69
N LEU A 495 -21.63 4.43 -23.00
CA LEU A 495 -21.64 5.87 -23.27
C LEU A 495 -20.27 6.49 -22.95
N ALA A 496 -19.57 5.98 -21.93
CA ALA A 496 -18.20 6.37 -21.63
C ALA A 496 -17.18 5.87 -22.68
N GLY A 497 -16.13 6.66 -22.92
CA GLY A 497 -14.97 6.28 -23.74
C GLY A 497 -15.01 6.80 -25.18
N GLY A 498 -14.47 7.99 -25.42
CA GLY A 498 -14.37 8.62 -26.74
C GLY A 498 -15.57 9.46 -27.13
N ASP A 499 -15.40 10.21 -28.21
CA ASP A 499 -16.36 11.21 -28.70
C ASP A 499 -17.60 10.56 -29.34
N LEU A 500 -18.78 11.06 -28.98
CA LEU A 500 -20.05 10.63 -29.53
C LEU A 500 -20.68 11.71 -30.40
N THR A 501 -21.33 11.30 -31.48
CA THR A 501 -22.23 12.17 -32.23
C THR A 501 -23.64 11.99 -31.69
N LEU A 502 -24.26 13.09 -31.31
CA LEU A 502 -25.62 13.10 -30.77
C LEU A 502 -26.59 13.63 -31.83
N ILE A 503 -27.60 12.82 -32.15
CA ILE A 503 -28.60 13.11 -33.19
C ILE A 503 -29.99 12.99 -32.57
N ALA A 504 -30.90 13.90 -32.91
CA ALA A 504 -32.31 13.79 -32.56
C ALA A 504 -33.15 13.72 -33.83
N ARG A 505 -34.15 12.82 -33.84
CA ARG A 505 -35.03 12.58 -35.00
C ARG A 505 -36.48 12.50 -34.56
N LEU A 506 -37.34 13.35 -35.11
CA LEU A 506 -38.77 13.28 -34.95
C LEU A 506 -39.39 12.52 -36.14
N LYS A 507 -39.89 11.32 -35.85
CA LYS A 507 -40.51 10.40 -36.82
C LYS A 507 -42.03 10.51 -36.74
N ARG A 508 -42.69 10.83 -37.86
CA ARG A 508 -44.19 10.88 -37.91
C ARG A 508 -44.82 9.49 -37.81
N ASP A 509 -44.21 8.50 -38.44
CA ASP A 509 -44.67 7.10 -38.47
C ASP A 509 -44.41 6.32 -37.15
N GLY A 510 -43.67 6.92 -36.21
CA GLY A 510 -43.26 6.31 -34.95
C GLY A 510 -42.26 5.15 -35.05
N ARG A 511 -41.78 4.82 -36.26
CA ARG A 511 -40.89 3.68 -36.50
C ARG A 511 -39.42 4.10 -36.40
N ALA A 512 -38.60 3.26 -35.77
CA ALA A 512 -37.16 3.46 -35.72
C ALA A 512 -36.54 3.22 -37.11
N GLY A 513 -35.69 4.13 -37.57
CA GLY A 513 -35.06 4.04 -38.89
C GLY A 513 -34.28 5.30 -39.29
N PRO A 514 -33.73 5.34 -40.52
CA PRO A 514 -33.25 6.59 -41.12
C PRO A 514 -34.39 7.59 -41.31
N ALA A 515 -34.07 8.88 -41.29
CA ALA A 515 -35.06 9.92 -41.58
C ALA A 515 -35.46 9.87 -43.07
N VAL A 516 -36.74 10.10 -43.33
CA VAL A 516 -37.29 10.24 -44.68
C VAL A 516 -37.76 11.68 -44.90
N PRO A 517 -37.94 12.13 -46.16
CA PRO A 517 -38.48 13.45 -46.44
C PRO A 517 -39.79 13.71 -45.66
N GLY A 518 -39.83 14.81 -44.90
CA GLY A 518 -40.95 15.19 -44.03
C GLY A 518 -40.79 14.85 -42.54
N ASP A 519 -39.78 14.05 -42.16
CA ASP A 519 -39.33 13.93 -40.77
C ASP A 519 -38.49 15.17 -40.36
N LEU A 520 -38.27 15.36 -39.05
CA LEU A 520 -37.34 16.38 -38.55
C LEU A 520 -36.08 15.72 -37.98
N GLU A 521 -34.90 16.24 -38.33
CA GLU A 521 -33.62 15.74 -37.82
C GLU A 521 -32.71 16.90 -37.43
N GLY A 522 -31.87 16.67 -36.43
CA GLY A 522 -30.83 17.60 -36.02
C GLY A 522 -29.69 16.89 -35.31
N ALA A 523 -28.51 17.49 -35.30
CA ALA A 523 -27.35 16.99 -34.57
C ALA A 523 -26.81 18.04 -33.59
N ALA A 524 -26.19 17.59 -32.52
CA ALA A 524 -25.45 18.47 -31.62
C ALA A 524 -24.21 19.03 -32.33
N PRO A 525 -23.79 20.27 -32.03
CA PRO A 525 -22.60 20.86 -32.62
C PRO A 525 -21.34 20.16 -32.08
N GLY A 526 -20.67 19.42 -32.97
CA GLY A 526 -19.40 18.76 -32.66
C GLY A 526 -19.54 17.47 -31.82
N PRO A 527 -18.41 16.86 -31.45
CA PRO A 527 -18.39 15.67 -30.61
C PRO A 527 -18.87 15.96 -29.18
N VAL A 528 -19.64 15.03 -28.62
CA VAL A 528 -20.20 15.08 -27.27
C VAL A 528 -19.58 13.99 -26.42
N ALA A 529 -18.99 14.38 -25.29
CA ALA A 529 -18.43 13.44 -24.32
C ALA A 529 -19.51 12.95 -23.34
N ALA A 530 -19.35 11.72 -22.83
CA ALA A 530 -20.11 11.27 -21.66
C ALA A 530 -19.86 12.22 -20.48
N GLY A 531 -20.92 12.61 -19.77
CA GLY A 531 -20.87 13.65 -18.75
C GLY A 531 -21.37 15.02 -19.23
N THR A 532 -21.60 15.21 -20.53
CA THR A 532 -22.12 16.49 -21.04
C THR A 532 -23.54 16.74 -20.51
N THR A 533 -23.76 17.88 -19.85
CA THR A 533 -25.05 18.21 -19.22
C THR A 533 -25.93 19.19 -20.00
N ASN A 534 -25.36 19.87 -21.00
CA ASN A 534 -26.00 20.97 -21.74
C ASN A 534 -25.93 20.80 -23.26
N ALA A 535 -26.06 19.58 -23.78
CA ALA A 535 -26.10 19.36 -25.22
C ALA A 535 -27.34 20.07 -25.84
N ARG A 536 -27.17 20.74 -26.97
CA ARG A 536 -28.25 21.45 -27.67
C ARG A 536 -28.40 20.88 -29.08
N ILE A 537 -29.62 20.53 -29.45
CA ILE A 537 -29.95 20.04 -30.80
C ILE A 537 -31.14 20.85 -31.32
N ALA A 538 -30.97 21.45 -32.49
CA ALA A 538 -32.07 22.09 -33.22
C ALA A 538 -32.55 21.14 -34.33
N LEU A 539 -33.85 20.85 -34.36
CA LEU A 539 -34.46 20.02 -35.38
C LEU A 539 -34.85 20.86 -36.59
N GLU A 540 -34.46 20.39 -37.77
CA GLU A 540 -34.76 20.97 -39.07
C GLU A 540 -35.53 19.97 -39.94
N LEU A 541 -36.25 20.47 -40.95
CA LEU A 541 -37.00 19.62 -41.88
C LEU A 541 -36.04 18.87 -42.79
N VAL A 542 -36.18 17.54 -42.83
CA VAL A 542 -35.47 16.70 -43.80
C VAL A 542 -36.13 16.88 -45.16
N ARG A 543 -35.37 17.45 -46.11
CA ARG A 543 -35.82 17.72 -47.48
C ARG A 543 -35.67 16.51 -48.39
#